data_AF-A0A2N2IQS9-F1
#
_entry.id   AF-A0A2N2IQS9-F1
#
_cell.length_a   1.000
_cell.length_b   1.000
_cell.length_c   1.000
_cell.angle_alpha   90.00
_cell.angle_beta   90.00
_cell.angle_gamma   90.00
#
_symmetry.space_group_name_H-M   'P 1'
#
loop_
_entity.id
_entity.type
_entity.pdbx_description
1 polymer ?
#
loop_
_entity_poly.entity_id
_entity_poly.type
_entity_poly.pdbx_seq_one_letter_code
_entity_poly.pdbx_strand_id
1 'polypeptide(L)'
;VITQAVLAGKEHAGTMVTTYHLRLPKLPAQAELDRVMAQESLPVVVVRKGMEKQLDLRPLLHSLRLTPEGELALSVFSAPGQPGGKPLEIAAKLFGLPEEEIRRARVLKVASEPFLVSEK
;
A
#
# COMPACT_ATOMS: atom_id res chain seq x y z
N VAL A 1 22.64 -5.02 9.44
CA VAL A 1 21.26 -4.51 9.32
C VAL A 1 20.55 -5.32 8.27
N ILE A 2 19.57 -6.13 8.67
CA ILE A 2 18.91 -7.07 7.77
C ILE A 2 17.72 -6.35 7.11
N THR A 3 17.69 -6.35 5.78
CA THR A 3 16.67 -5.69 4.95
C THR A 3 15.57 -6.69 4.58
N GLN A 4 14.81 -7.16 5.56
CA GLN A 4 13.79 -8.21 5.36
C GLN A 4 12.39 -7.74 5.74
N ALA A 5 11.43 -7.92 4.84
CA ALA A 5 10.00 -7.96 5.17
C ALA A 5 9.41 -9.29 4.68
N VAL A 6 8.35 -9.73 5.36
CA VAL A 6 7.58 -10.90 4.93
C VAL A 6 6.56 -10.44 3.90
N LEU A 7 6.79 -10.78 2.63
CA LEU A 7 5.83 -10.54 1.54
C LEU A 7 5.32 -11.88 1.04
N ALA A 8 3.99 -12.03 1.00
CA ALA A 8 3.33 -13.29 0.63
C ALA A 8 3.86 -14.52 1.40
N GLY A 9 4.13 -14.35 2.70
CA GLY A 9 4.61 -15.43 3.58
C GLY A 9 6.07 -15.83 3.41
N LYS A 10 6.88 -15.04 2.68
CA LYS A 10 8.31 -15.27 2.52
C LYS A 10 9.11 -14.04 2.90
N GLU A 11 10.24 -14.23 3.56
CA GLU A 11 11.21 -13.16 3.78
C GLU A 11 11.91 -12.82 2.48
N HIS A 12 12.00 -11.53 2.15
CA HIS A 12 12.74 -11.07 0.98
C HIS A 12 13.85 -10.12 1.39
N ALA A 13 15.09 -10.49 1.07
CA ALA A 13 16.24 -9.60 1.20
C ALA A 13 16.14 -8.44 0.18
N GLY A 14 16.66 -7.27 0.56
CA GLY A 14 16.61 -6.09 -0.30
C GLY A 14 15.21 -5.47 -0.42
N THR A 15 14.39 -5.64 0.61
CA THR A 15 13.07 -4.99 0.66
C THR A 15 13.22 -3.47 0.68
N MET A 16 12.45 -2.79 -0.15
CA MET A 16 12.34 -1.33 -0.18
C MET A 16 10.99 -0.90 0.36
N VAL A 17 10.94 0.21 1.09
CA VAL A 17 9.71 0.96 1.35
C VAL A 17 9.63 2.09 0.33
N THR A 18 8.53 2.14 -0.42
CA THR A 18 8.25 3.24 -1.34
C THR A 18 7.05 4.02 -0.84
N THR A 19 7.24 5.33 -0.68
CA THR A 19 6.20 6.26 -0.22
C THR A 19 5.63 7.02 -1.40
N TYR A 20 4.31 7.01 -1.49
CA TYR A 20 3.54 7.75 -2.48
C TYR A 20 2.62 8.74 -1.78
N HIS A 21 2.48 9.92 -2.36
CA HIS A 21 1.40 10.85 -2.03
C HIS A 21 0.32 10.75 -3.10
N LEU A 22 -0.91 10.50 -2.65
CA LEU A 22 -2.07 10.37 -3.50
C LEU A 22 -2.99 11.56 -3.25
N ARG A 23 -3.24 12.35 -4.30
CA ARG A 23 -4.34 13.31 -4.30
C ARG A 23 -5.59 12.58 -4.73
N LEU A 24 -6.52 12.44 -3.80
CA LEU A 24 -7.82 11.81 -4.03
C LEU A 24 -8.91 12.89 -4.06
N PRO A 25 -9.95 12.75 -4.90
CA PRO A 25 -11.08 13.68 -4.89
C PRO A 25 -11.79 13.74 -3.52
N LYS A 26 -11.80 12.62 -2.81
CA LYS A 26 -12.26 12.50 -1.44
C LYS A 26 -11.22 11.74 -0.63
N LEU A 27 -10.73 12.34 0.44
CA LEU A 27 -9.81 11.68 1.35
C LEU A 27 -10.58 10.82 2.36
N PRO A 28 -10.05 9.65 2.74
CA PRO A 28 -10.57 8.89 3.86
C PRO A 28 -10.34 9.65 5.18
N ALA A 29 -11.27 9.52 6.12
CA ALA A 29 -11.14 10.11 7.45
C ALA A 29 -10.06 9.39 8.26
N GLN A 30 -9.44 10.08 9.23
CA GLN A 30 -8.39 9.48 10.08
C GLN A 30 -8.82 8.13 10.70
N ALA A 31 -10.07 8.04 11.19
CA ALA A 31 -10.61 6.81 11.76
C ALA A 31 -10.74 5.65 10.74
N GLU A 32 -10.79 5.91 9.44
CA GLU A 32 -10.71 4.86 8.40
C GLU A 32 -9.28 4.36 8.24
N LEU A 33 -8.29 5.25 8.25
CA LEU A 33 -6.88 4.88 8.19
C LEU A 33 -6.50 4.03 9.41
N ASP A 34 -6.91 4.46 10.60
CA ASP A 34 -6.62 3.75 11.85
C ASP A 34 -7.23 2.35 11.84
N ARG A 35 -8.47 2.21 11.33
CA ARG A 35 -9.13 0.91 11.16
C ARG A 35 -8.37 0.00 10.21
N VAL A 36 -7.91 0.51 9.07
CA VAL A 36 -7.12 -0.28 8.10
C VAL A 36 -5.80 -0.73 8.73
N MET A 37 -5.10 0.17 9.42
CA MET A 37 -3.80 -0.15 10.02
C MET A 37 -3.90 -1.12 11.21
N ALA A 38 -5.04 -1.16 11.90
CA ALA A 38 -5.31 -2.09 12.99
C ALA A 38 -5.66 -3.52 12.54
N GLN A 39 -6.00 -3.73 11.26
CA GLN A 39 -6.35 -5.07 10.76
C GLN A 39 -5.10 -5.95 10.54
N GLU A 40 -5.21 -7.22 10.94
CA GLU A 40 -4.15 -8.23 10.72
C GLU A 40 -4.17 -8.81 9.31
N SER A 41 -5.29 -8.68 8.59
CA SER A 41 -5.47 -9.13 7.21
C SER A 41 -6.34 -8.14 6.44
N LEU A 42 -5.99 -7.90 5.18
CA LEU A 42 -6.70 -7.00 4.26
C LEU A 42 -7.02 -7.77 2.96
N PRO A 43 -7.99 -8.70 3.00
CA PRO A 43 -8.35 -9.51 1.84
C PRO A 43 -9.04 -8.66 0.77
N VAL A 44 -8.55 -8.73 -0.47
CA VAL A 44 -9.12 -8.07 -1.63
C VAL A 44 -9.26 -9.05 -2.79
N VAL A 45 -10.28 -8.82 -3.63
CA VAL A 45 -10.45 -9.56 -4.88
C VAL A 45 -9.79 -8.79 -6.03
N VAL A 46 -8.90 -9.48 -6.75
CA VAL A 46 -8.28 -8.99 -7.98
C VAL A 46 -8.67 -9.90 -9.13
N VAL A 47 -8.98 -9.32 -10.29
CA VAL A 47 -9.23 -10.07 -11.53
C VAL A 47 -7.94 -10.10 -12.33
N ARG A 48 -7.41 -11.30 -12.63
CA ARG A 48 -6.22 -11.47 -13.47
C ARG A 48 -6.46 -12.57 -14.49
N LYS A 49 -6.24 -12.25 -15.77
CA LYS A 49 -6.54 -13.16 -16.90
C LYS A 49 -7.98 -13.71 -16.86
N GLY A 50 -8.94 -12.87 -16.46
CA GLY A 50 -10.35 -13.26 -16.35
C GLY A 50 -10.70 -14.11 -15.12
N MET A 51 -9.74 -14.44 -14.26
CA MET A 51 -9.98 -15.18 -13.02
C MET A 51 -9.95 -14.25 -11.82
N GLU A 52 -10.94 -14.39 -10.94
CA GLU A 52 -10.92 -13.77 -9.62
C GLU A 52 -9.93 -14.50 -8.72
N LYS A 53 -9.09 -13.73 -8.04
CA LYS A 53 -8.16 -14.24 -7.05
C LYS A 53 -8.25 -13.38 -5.79
N GLN A 54 -8.34 -14.03 -4.63
CA GLN A 54 -8.18 -13.35 -3.35
C GLN A 54 -6.69 -13.12 -3.08
N LEU A 55 -6.37 -11.90 -2.65
CA LEU A 55 -5.04 -11.47 -2.25
C LEU A 55 -5.14 -10.74 -0.92
N ASP A 56 -4.20 -10.96 -0.01
CA ASP A 56 -4.06 -10.13 1.18
C ASP A 56 -3.11 -8.97 0.89
N LEU A 57 -3.57 -7.73 1.09
CA LEU A 57 -2.75 -6.52 0.94
C LEU A 57 -1.91 -6.22 2.17
N ARG A 58 -2.21 -6.80 3.34
CA ARG A 58 -1.54 -6.45 4.60
C ARG A 58 -0.02 -6.59 4.55
N PRO A 59 0.57 -7.65 3.96
CA PRO A 59 2.02 -7.77 3.85
C PRO A 59 2.66 -6.65 3.03
N LEU A 60 1.92 -6.02 2.10
CA LEU A 60 2.41 -4.94 1.26
C LEU A 60 2.30 -3.57 1.93
N LEU A 61 1.39 -3.40 2.88
CA LEU A 61 1.08 -2.09 3.49
C LEU A 61 2.02 -1.79 4.66
N HIS A 62 2.91 -0.82 4.48
CA HIS A 62 3.82 -0.38 5.53
C HIS A 62 3.22 0.72 6.40
N SER A 63 2.70 1.79 5.78
CA SER A 63 2.06 2.89 6.51
C SER A 63 1.04 3.65 5.69
N LEU A 64 0.11 4.29 6.39
CA LEU A 64 -0.99 5.05 5.83
C LEU A 64 -1.26 6.26 6.72
N ARG A 65 -1.17 7.47 6.18
CA ARG A 65 -1.44 8.71 6.94
C ARG A 65 -1.95 9.80 6.00
N LEU A 66 -2.62 10.81 6.57
CA LEU A 66 -2.89 12.07 5.86
C LEU A 66 -1.69 13.00 6.00
N THR A 67 -1.33 13.71 4.93
CA THR A 67 -0.32 14.75 4.97
C THR A 67 -0.94 16.08 5.40
N PRO A 68 -0.15 17.03 5.95
CA PRO A 68 -0.63 18.37 6.26
C PRO A 68 -1.23 19.11 5.06
N GLU A 69 -0.76 18.79 3.85
CA GLU A 69 -1.19 19.39 2.58
C GLU A 69 -2.49 18.77 2.02
N GLY A 70 -3.11 17.83 2.74
CA GLY A 70 -4.35 17.19 2.29
C GLY A 70 -4.12 16.12 1.22
N GLU A 71 -3.09 15.30 1.39
CA GLU A 71 -2.83 14.13 0.54
C GLU A 71 -2.87 12.85 1.37
N LEU A 72 -3.16 11.72 0.73
CA LEU A 72 -2.96 10.41 1.36
C LEU A 72 -1.52 9.97 1.14
N ALA A 73 -0.72 9.91 2.19
CA ALA A 73 0.59 9.28 2.15
C ALA A 73 0.45 7.77 2.40
N LEU A 74 0.78 6.98 1.38
CA LEU A 74 0.75 5.53 1.36
C LEU A 74 2.17 4.99 1.16
N SER A 75 2.65 4.21 2.11
CA SER A 75 3.95 3.54 2.01
C SER A 75 3.75 2.04 1.84
N VAL A 76 4.42 1.48 0.84
CA VAL A 76 4.30 0.06 0.49
C VAL A 76 5.66 -0.62 0.46
N PHE A 77 5.68 -1.86 0.92
CA PHE A 77 6.83 -2.75 0.74
C PHE A 77 6.90 -3.24 -0.71
N SER A 78 8.11 -3.33 -1.21
CA SER A 78 8.43 -3.96 -2.48
C SER A 78 9.72 -4.75 -2.34
N ALA A 79 9.81 -5.87 -3.04
CA ALA A 79 11.01 -6.69 -3.07
C ALA A 79 11.30 -7.19 -4.49
N PRO A 80 12.58 -7.45 -4.82
CA PRO A 80 12.95 -8.02 -6.10
C PRO A 80 12.18 -9.31 -6.41
N GLY A 81 11.67 -9.44 -7.63
CA GLY A 81 10.93 -10.63 -8.06
C GLY A 81 9.52 -10.76 -7.47
N GLN A 82 9.08 -9.85 -6.59
CA GLN A 82 7.70 -9.77 -6.14
C GLN A 82 6.92 -8.69 -6.92
N PRO A 83 5.67 -8.96 -7.32
CA PRO A 83 4.84 -7.91 -7.88
C PRO A 83 4.56 -6.87 -6.79
N GLY A 84 5.09 -5.66 -6.98
CA GLY A 84 4.67 -4.51 -6.18
C GLY A 84 3.21 -4.18 -6.48
N GLY A 85 2.43 -3.83 -5.45
CA GLY A 85 1.07 -3.35 -5.65
C GLY A 85 1.08 -1.89 -6.13
N LYS A 86 0.30 -1.55 -7.17
CA LYS A 86 0.19 -0.16 -7.59
C LYS A 86 -0.51 0.64 -6.48
N PRO A 87 0.05 1.79 -6.06
CA PRO A 87 -0.44 2.52 -4.89
C PRO A 87 -1.90 2.97 -5.04
N LEU A 88 -2.30 3.40 -6.24
CA LEU A 88 -3.68 3.80 -6.50
C LEU A 88 -4.65 2.61 -6.48
N GLU A 89 -4.24 1.44 -6.98
CA GLU A 89 -5.06 0.23 -6.91
C GLU A 89 -5.23 -0.22 -5.45
N ILE A 90 -4.17 -0.14 -4.64
CA ILE A 90 -4.23 -0.42 -3.20
C ILE A 90 -5.21 0.54 -2.52
N ALA A 91 -5.04 1.86 -2.70
CA ALA A 91 -5.94 2.84 -2.08
C ALA A 91 -7.40 2.66 -2.54
N ALA A 92 -7.61 2.37 -3.83
CA ALA A 92 -8.94 2.10 -4.36
C ALA A 92 -9.61 0.90 -3.70
N LYS A 93 -8.86 -0.18 -3.45
CA LYS A 93 -9.38 -1.38 -2.79
C LYS A 93 -9.62 -1.19 -1.30
N LEU A 94 -8.73 -0.48 -0.61
CA LEU A 94 -8.87 -0.21 0.84
C LEU A 94 -10.05 0.69 1.16
N PHE A 95 -10.31 1.69 0.31
CA PHE A 95 -11.31 2.72 0.57
C PHE A 95 -12.53 2.68 -0.35
N GLY A 96 -12.64 1.63 -1.19
CA GLY A 96 -13.78 1.47 -2.10
C GLY A 96 -13.94 2.62 -3.08
N LEU A 97 -12.84 3.16 -3.61
CA LEU A 97 -12.90 4.34 -4.49
C LEU A 97 -13.61 3.99 -5.81
N PRO A 98 -14.61 4.76 -6.23
CA PRO A 98 -15.29 4.53 -7.51
C PRO A 98 -14.36 4.85 -8.68
N GLU A 99 -14.58 4.22 -9.84
CA GLU A 99 -13.73 4.38 -11.04
C GLU A 99 -13.55 5.83 -11.50
N GLU A 100 -14.59 6.65 -11.33
CA GLU A 100 -14.55 8.09 -11.61
C GLU A 100 -13.54 8.82 -10.72
N GLU A 101 -13.44 8.44 -9.44
CA GLU A 101 -12.47 9.03 -8.52
C GLU A 101 -11.05 8.53 -8.79
N ILE A 102 -10.91 7.25 -9.12
CA ILE A 102 -9.62 6.65 -9.51
C ILE A 102 -9.04 7.40 -10.72
N ARG A 103 -9.86 7.70 -11.74
CA ARG A 103 -9.41 8.43 -12.94
C ARG A 103 -8.95 9.86 -12.65
N ARG A 104 -9.53 10.50 -11.63
CA ARG A 104 -9.16 11.87 -11.22
C ARG A 104 -7.99 11.91 -10.25
N ALA A 105 -7.63 10.78 -9.64
CA ALA A 105 -6.53 10.73 -8.69
C ALA A 105 -5.19 11.12 -9.34
N ARG A 106 -4.28 11.63 -8.52
CA ARG A 106 -2.87 11.85 -8.90
C ARG A 106 -1.98 11.11 -7.93
N VAL A 107 -0.93 10.50 -8.45
CA VAL A 107 0.02 9.72 -7.67
C VAL A 107 1.40 10.33 -7.88
N LEU A 108 2.03 10.73 -6.79
CA LEU A 108 3.41 11.17 -6.77
C LEU A 108 4.23 10.19 -5.94
N LYS A 109 5.31 9.64 -6.51
CA LYS A 109 6.30 8.90 -5.74
C LYS A 109 7.22 9.91 -5.06
N VAL A 110 7.32 9.83 -3.73
CA VAL A 110 8.06 10.81 -2.91
C VAL A 110 9.39 10.25 -2.44
N ALA A 111 9.44 8.98 -2.04
CA ALA A 111 10.64 8.34 -1.55
C ALA A 111 10.68 6.86 -1.92
N SER A 112 11.88 6.28 -1.94
CA SER A 112 12.13 4.86 -2.17
C SER A 112 13.39 4.47 -1.43
N GLU A 113 13.25 3.84 -0.28
CA GLU A 113 14.34 3.66 0.67
C GLU A 113 14.47 2.19 1.09
N PRO A 114 15.68 1.70 1.38
CA PRO A 114 15.86 0.36 1.93
C PRO A 114 15.11 0.21 3.25
N PHE A 115 14.36 -0.88 3.41
CA PHE A 115 13.72 -1.19 4.69
C PHE A 115 14.74 -1.78 5.65
N LEU A 116 15.07 -1.06 6.72
CA LEU A 116 16.03 -1.54 7.71
C LEU A 116 15.27 -2.01 8.95
N VAL A 117 15.28 -3.31 9.22
CA VAL A 117 14.81 -3.82 10.51
C VAL A 117 15.91 -3.49 11.53
N SER A 118 15.62 -2.58 12.47
CA SER A 118 16.42 -2.51 13.70
C SER A 118 16.08 -3.74 14.53
N GLU A 119 17.07 -4.59 14.75
CA GLU A 119 17.00 -5.63 15.78
C GLU A 119 16.71 -4.93 17.11
N LYS A 120 15.59 -5.30 17.74
CA LYS A 120 15.35 -5.01 19.15
C LYS A 120 15.87 -6.16 19.98
#